data_AF-A0A3D3ZIR2-F1
#
_entry.id   AF-A0A3D3ZIR2-F1
#
_cell.length_a   1.000
_cell.length_b   1.000
_cell.length_c   1.000
_cell.angle_alpha   90.00
_cell.angle_beta   90.00
_cell.angle_gamma   90.00
#
_symmetry.space_group_name_H-M   'P 1'
#
loop_
_entity.id
_entity.type
_entity.pdbx_description
1 polymer ?
#
loop_
_entity_poly.entity_id
_entity_poly.type
_entity_poly.pdbx_seq_one_letter_code
_entity_poly.pdbx_strand_id
1 'polypeptide(L)' 'MMNYPIVFIHGSGDCARIWRLQLEDFGGTRQVFAIDLPGHGERPDTMPDTV' A
#
# COMPACT_ATOMS: atom_id res chain seq x y z
N MET A 1 -1.70 4.89 -24.84
CA MET A 1 -0.71 5.00 -23.75
C MET A 1 -0.92 3.83 -22.81
N MET A 2 0.14 3.15 -22.37
CA MET A 2 -0.01 2.00 -21.47
C MET A 2 -0.33 2.48 -20.06
N ASN A 3 -1.44 2.01 -19.51
CA ASN A 3 -1.93 2.38 -18.18
C ASN A 3 -1.47 1.32 -17.17
N TYR A 4 -0.25 1.47 -16.66
CA TYR A 4 0.27 0.55 -15.65
C TYR A 4 -0.28 0.92 -14.26
N PRO A 5 -0.80 -0.05 -13.49
CA PRO A 5 -1.21 0.21 -12.12
C PRO A 5 -0.01 0.59 -11.26
N ILE A 6 -0.24 1.42 -10.24
CA ILE A 6 0.77 1.77 -9.23
C ILE A 6 0.42 1.10 -7.90
N VAL A 7 1.43 0.48 -7.29
CA VAL A 7 1.34 -0.06 -5.94
C VAL A 7 2.30 0.71 -5.04
N PHE A 8 1.77 1.36 -4.00
CA PHE A 8 2.54 2.06 -2.99
C PHE A 8 2.79 1.14 -1.79
N ILE A 9 4.06 1.05 -1.39
CA ILE A 9 4.52 0.28 -0.22
C ILE A 9 5.07 1.30 0.79
N HIS A 10 4.56 1.27 2.01
CA HIS A 10 4.98 2.18 3.07
C HIS A 10 6.34 1.77 3.68
N GLY A 11 6.96 2.71 4.42
CA GLY A 11 8.19 2.48 5.18
C GLY A 11 7.94 1.97 6.60
N SER A 12 9.01 1.75 7.36
CA SER A 12 8.93 1.32 8.77
C SER A 12 8.18 2.35 9.63
N GLY A 13 7.33 1.87 10.55
CA GLY A 13 6.58 2.71 11.49
C GLY A 13 5.32 3.37 10.92
N ASP A 14 4.93 3.00 9.71
CA ASP A 14 3.79 3.59 8.99
C ASP A 14 2.76 2.52 8.53
N CYS A 15 1.72 2.95 7.83
CA CYS A 15 0.75 2.09 7.15
C CYS A 15 0.37 2.66 5.77
N ALA A 16 -0.50 1.98 5.03
CA ALA A 16 -0.96 2.39 3.70
C ALA A 16 -1.46 3.84 3.65
N ARG A 17 -2.03 4.34 4.76
CA ARG A 17 -2.66 5.68 4.84
C ARG A 17 -1.69 6.84 4.59
N ILE A 18 -0.38 6.64 4.72
CA ILE A 18 0.60 7.70 4.39
C ILE A 18 0.50 8.15 2.93
N TRP A 19 0.04 7.26 2.05
CA TRP A 19 -0.07 7.51 0.62
C TRP A 19 -1.38 8.17 0.20
N ARG A 20 -2.22 8.65 1.14
CA ARG A 20 -3.56 9.19 0.82
C ARG A 20 -3.54 10.27 -0.28
N LEU A 21 -2.57 11.17 -0.24
CA LEU A 21 -2.46 12.27 -1.20
C LEU A 21 -2.05 11.77 -2.60
N GLN A 22 -1.21 10.75 -2.67
CA GLN A 22 -0.80 10.12 -3.92
C GLN A 22 -1.95 9.30 -4.52
N LEU A 23 -2.77 8.66 -3.70
CA LEU A 23 -3.99 7.99 -4.18
C LEU A 23 -4.98 9.01 -4.77
N GLU A 24 -5.17 10.15 -4.12
CA GLU A 24 -6.01 11.24 -4.62
C GLU A 24 -5.49 11.80 -5.96
N ASP A 25 -4.19 12.09 -6.07
CA ASP A 25 -3.58 12.65 -7.29
C ASP A 25 -3.60 11.68 -8.48
N PHE A 26 -3.22 10.41 -8.25
CA PHE A 26 -3.09 9.44 -9.34
C PHE A 26 -4.37 8.66 -9.65
N GLY A 27 -5.30 8.55 -8.69
CA GLY A 27 -6.53 7.77 -8.85
C GLY A 27 -7.47 8.27 -9.94
N GLY A 28 -7.35 9.54 -10.34
CA GLY A 28 -8.12 10.09 -11.47
C GLY A 28 -7.64 9.62 -12.85
N THR A 29 -6.43 9.07 -12.97
CA THR A 29 -5.83 8.73 -14.28
C THR A 29 -5.43 7.27 -14.41
N ARG A 30 -5.25 6.54 -13.29
CA ARG A 30 -4.80 5.15 -13.29
C ARG A 30 -5.29 4.39 -12.07
N GLN A 31 -5.30 3.05 -12.15
CA GLN A 31 -5.52 2.21 -10.98
C GLN A 31 -4.34 2.36 -10.00
N VAL A 32 -4.67 2.59 -8.74
CA VAL A 32 -3.70 2.81 -7.68
C VAL A 32 -4.10 2.04 -6.43
N PHE A 33 -3.09 1.49 -5.76
CA PHE A 33 -3.24 0.73 -4.53
C PHE A 33 -2.20 1.19 -3.52
N ALA A 34 -2.59 1.35 -2.26
CA ALA A 34 -1.68 1.43 -1.14
C ALA A 34 -1.96 0.22 -0.25
N ILE A 35 -0.91 -0.51 0.14
CA ILE A 35 -1.04 -1.76 0.89
C ILE A 35 -0.43 -1.63 2.28
N ASP A 36 -1.08 -2.26 3.25
CA ASP A 36 -0.49 -2.51 4.56
C ASP A 36 0.44 -3.73 4.48
N LEU A 37 1.65 -3.61 5.01
CA LEU A 37 2.56 -4.74 5.19
C LEU A 37 2.10 -5.61 6.37
N PRO A 38 2.55 -6.89 6.49
CA PRO A 38 2.23 -7.72 7.66
C PRO A 38 2.48 -7.01 8.99
N GLY A 39 1.51 -7.07 9.90
CA GLY A 39 1.58 -6.44 11.22
C GLY A 39 1.38 -4.92 11.24
N HIS A 40 1.09 -4.28 10.09
CA HIS A 40 0.88 -2.84 9.99
C HIS A 40 -0.56 -2.51 9.58
N GLY A 41 -1.02 -1.32 9.97
CA GLY A 41 -2.36 -0.85 9.63
C GLY A 41 -3.46 -1.83 10.04
N GLU A 42 -4.26 -2.25 9.07
CA GLU A 42 -5.35 -3.21 9.28
C GLU A 42 -4.96 -4.65 8.90
N ARG A 43 -3.74 -4.87 8.40
CA ARG A 43 -3.28 -6.20 7.98
C ARG A 43 -2.69 -6.95 9.18
N PRO A 44 -3.26 -8.11 9.57
CA PRO A 44 -2.68 -8.94 10.61
C PRO A 44 -1.24 -9.33 10.28
N ASP A 45 -0.46 -9.54 11.33
CA ASP A 45 0.79 -10.27 11.17
C ASP A 45 0.44 -11.74 10.92
N THR A 46 0.80 -12.24 9.75
CA THR A 46 0.51 -13.60 9.32
C THR A 46 1.78 -14.33 8.91
N MET A 47 2.95 -13.86 9.37
CA MET A 47 4.16 -14.65 9.21
C MET A 47 3.94 -16.00 9.90
N PRO A 48 4.00 -17.14 9.19
CA PRO A 48 3.89 -18.44 9.83
C PRO A 48 5.00 -18.57 10.87
N ASP A 49 4.72 -19.18 12.02
CA ASP A 49 5.68 -19.49 13.09
C ASP A 49 6.72 -20.54 12.65
N THR A 50 7.35 -20.36 11.49
CA THR A 50 8.39 -21.25 10.98
C THR A 50 9.75 -20.58 11.16
N VAL A 51 10.29 -20.73 12.38
CA VAL A 51 11.73 -20.74 12.69
C VAL A 51 12.06 -21.97 13.50
#